data_AF-A0A4Y2PHS3-F1
#
_entry.id   AF-A0A4Y2PHS3-F1
#
_cell.length_a   1.000
_cell.length_b   1.000
_cell.length_c   1.000
_cell.angle_alpha   90.00
_cell.angle_beta   90.00
_cell.angle_gamma   90.00
#
_symmetry.space_group_name_H-M   'P 1'
#
loop_
_entity.id
_entity.type
_entity.pdbx_description
1 polymer ?
#
loop_
_entity_poly.entity_id
_entity_poly.type
_entity_poly.pdbx_seq_one_letter_code
_entity_poly.pdbx_strand_id
1 'polypeptide(L)'
;MPIRGFTSKVKVHDELIPVNPDTIFRRIFLLKKSDGEVQTYFEFELIPFPLSLFDGGLRKTCMSVFYDLFSTTTVVHFTSAFYMVDGGFLLHRVLWQAKESFSFILKKYVDYAKKHFNEGASIVFYGYPEDAEKGTKSVERIRRTKKHIASYVMFDESMSTTMFQEKFLLNDKNKQKLINMLCVKFQKEGFVVKQVQEDADYLIIKSALEIEKGLQ
;
A
#
# COMPACT_ATOMS: atom_id res chain seq x y z
N MET A 1 -12.07 23.71 12.37
CA MET A 1 -11.41 22.57 13.06
C MET A 1 -10.01 22.45 12.48
N PRO A 2 -8.92 22.49 13.26
CA PRO A 2 -7.58 22.34 12.69
C PRO A 2 -7.45 20.92 12.14
N ILE A 3 -7.06 20.79 10.88
CA ILE A 3 -6.89 19.50 10.23
C ILE A 3 -5.58 18.89 10.75
N ARG A 4 -5.65 18.08 11.82
CA ARG A 4 -4.50 17.34 12.34
C ARG A 4 -3.93 16.43 11.25
N GLY A 5 -2.62 16.44 11.06
CA GLY A 5 -1.90 15.60 10.09
C GLY A 5 -1.32 16.35 8.89
N PHE A 6 -1.63 17.63 8.74
CA PHE A 6 -1.00 18.49 7.73
C PHE A 6 0.30 19.09 8.27
N THR A 7 1.40 18.88 7.56
CA THR A 7 2.62 19.64 7.79
C THR A 7 2.43 21.08 7.34
N SER A 8 2.74 22.03 8.22
CA SER A 8 2.78 23.47 7.92
C SER A 8 4.10 23.92 7.30
N LYS A 9 4.97 22.99 6.89
CA LYS A 9 6.29 23.28 6.31
C LYS A 9 6.58 22.36 5.14
N VAL A 10 7.22 22.90 4.12
CA VAL A 10 7.61 22.13 2.94
C VAL A 10 9.04 22.46 2.52
N LYS A 11 9.80 21.43 2.12
CA LYS A 11 11.21 21.53 1.79
C LYS A 11 11.37 21.90 0.30
N VAL A 12 11.97 23.05 0.02
CA VAL A 12 12.24 23.56 -1.33
C VAL A 12 13.71 23.93 -1.40
N HIS A 13 14.49 23.27 -2.27
CA HIS A 13 15.95 23.47 -2.39
C HIS A 13 16.69 23.44 -1.05
N ASP A 14 16.35 22.45 -0.22
CA ASP A 14 16.87 22.27 1.15
C ASP A 14 16.41 23.25 2.23
N GLU A 15 15.60 24.26 1.90
CA GLU A 15 15.00 25.17 2.87
C GLU A 15 13.56 24.76 3.24
N LEU A 16 13.21 24.88 4.52
CA LEU A 16 11.85 24.63 5.01
C LEU A 16 11.01 25.90 4.94
N ILE A 17 10.11 25.96 3.96
CA ILE A 17 9.17 27.06 3.77
C ILE A 17 7.88 26.77 4.54
N PRO A 18 7.42 27.66 5.42
CA PRO A 18 6.13 27.51 6.06
C PRO A 18 5.01 27.68 5.04
N VAL A 19 4.10 26.71 4.99
CA VAL A 19 2.91 26.70 4.14
C VAL A 19 1.69 26.55 5.03
N ASN A 20 0.66 27.37 4.80
CA ASN A 20 -0.63 27.23 5.47
C ASN A 20 -1.63 26.56 4.52
N PRO A 21 -1.94 25.27 4.68
CA PRO A 21 -2.86 24.53 3.81
C PRO A 21 -4.27 25.13 3.76
N ASP A 22 -4.77 25.66 4.90
CA ASP A 22 -6.07 26.33 4.96
C ASP A 22 -6.10 27.57 4.08
N THR A 23 -4.98 28.31 4.01
CA THR A 23 -4.89 29.50 3.15
C THR A 23 -4.95 29.14 1.67
N ILE A 24 -4.28 28.05 1.27
CA ILE A 24 -4.30 27.57 -0.11
C ILE A 24 -5.71 27.07 -0.46
N PHE A 25 -6.31 26.25 0.39
CA PHE A 25 -7.67 25.73 0.20
C PHE A 25 -8.69 26.86 0.07
N ARG A 26 -8.63 27.87 0.95
CA ARG A 26 -9.50 29.06 0.87
C ARG A 26 -9.30 29.83 -0.43
N ARG A 27 -8.06 30.02 -0.89
CA ARG A 27 -7.79 30.71 -2.17
C ARG A 27 -8.38 29.97 -3.36
N ILE A 28 -8.24 28.65 -3.43
CA ILE A 28 -8.86 27.83 -4.48
C ILE A 28 -10.39 28.02 -4.46
N PHE A 29 -10.99 27.94 -3.26
CA PHE A 29 -12.44 28.06 -3.11
C PHE A 29 -12.99 29.46 -3.39
N LEU A 30 -12.15 30.50 -3.24
CA LEU A 30 -12.49 31.88 -3.59
C LEU A 30 -12.30 32.18 -5.08
N LEU A 31 -11.35 31.51 -5.73
CA LEU A 31 -11.00 31.74 -7.14
C LEU A 31 -11.79 30.85 -8.10
N LYS A 32 -12.46 29.81 -7.60
CA LYS A 32 -13.35 28.98 -8.43
C LYS A 32 -14.47 29.84 -9.03
N LYS A 33 -14.73 29.63 -10.31
CA LYS A 33 -15.87 30.21 -11.05
C LYS A 33 -17.08 29.30 -11.02
N SER A 34 -16.89 28.00 -10.78
CA SER A 34 -17.97 27.04 -10.55
C SER A 34 -17.53 25.88 -9.66
N ASP A 35 -18.49 25.15 -9.09
CA ASP A 35 -18.20 23.96 -8.28
C ASP A 35 -17.56 22.83 -9.09
N GLY A 36 -17.86 22.72 -10.39
CA GLY A 36 -17.22 21.75 -11.29
C GLY A 36 -15.75 22.09 -11.59
N GLU A 37 -15.39 23.38 -11.61
CA GLU A 37 -13.99 23.81 -11.83
C GLU A 37 -13.08 23.42 -10.66
N VAL A 38 -13.64 23.26 -9.45
CA VAL A 38 -12.91 22.73 -8.29
C VAL A 38 -12.26 21.40 -8.64
N GLN A 39 -12.97 20.52 -9.34
CA GLN A 39 -12.44 19.24 -9.76
C GLN A 39 -11.21 19.41 -10.67
N THR A 40 -11.22 20.37 -11.60
CA THR A 40 -10.08 20.65 -12.50
C THR A 40 -8.84 21.19 -11.78
N TYR A 41 -9.01 21.95 -10.69
CA TYR A 41 -7.90 22.37 -9.81
C TYR A 41 -7.25 21.20 -9.07
N PHE A 42 -7.96 20.08 -8.95
CA PHE A 42 -7.49 18.84 -8.33
C PHE A 42 -7.23 17.71 -9.37
N GLU A 43 -7.63 17.86 -10.64
CA GLU A 43 -7.39 16.91 -11.72
C GLU A 43 -5.89 16.80 -12.03
N PHE A 44 -5.21 17.95 -12.05
CA PHE A 44 -3.77 17.99 -11.86
C PHE A 44 -3.54 18.10 -10.37
N GLU A 45 -3.39 16.95 -9.71
CA GLU A 45 -2.90 16.88 -8.35
C GLU A 45 -1.52 17.57 -8.33
N LEU A 46 -1.51 18.91 -8.17
CA LEU A 46 -0.41 19.88 -8.03
C LEU A 46 -0.29 20.91 -9.19
N ILE A 47 -0.61 22.16 -8.84
CA ILE A 47 -0.34 23.47 -9.49
C ILE A 47 0.99 23.50 -10.28
N PRO A 48 1.26 24.43 -11.23
CA PRO A 48 2.49 24.46 -12.03
C PRO A 48 3.77 24.78 -11.22
N PHE A 49 3.69 24.77 -9.90
CA PHE A 49 4.81 24.83 -8.97
C PHE A 49 5.35 23.41 -8.69
N PRO A 50 6.64 23.25 -8.38
CA PRO A 50 7.25 21.93 -8.27
C PRO A 50 6.55 21.09 -7.19
N LEU A 51 6.26 19.82 -7.53
CA LEU A 51 5.57 18.82 -6.70
C LEU A 51 6.14 18.72 -5.27
N SER A 52 7.43 19.08 -5.10
CA SER A 52 8.11 19.17 -3.82
C SER A 52 7.38 20.06 -2.82
N LEU A 53 6.66 21.09 -3.27
CA LEU A 53 6.00 22.12 -2.45
C LEU A 53 4.75 21.63 -1.70
N PHE A 54 4.33 20.38 -1.92
CA PHE A 54 3.16 19.80 -1.25
C PHE A 54 3.41 18.41 -0.63
N ASP A 55 4.60 17.85 -0.83
CA ASP A 55 5.02 16.53 -0.31
C ASP A 55 5.05 16.47 1.24
N GLY A 56 4.99 17.62 1.92
CA GLY A 56 4.90 17.71 3.37
C GLY A 56 3.47 17.68 3.92
N GLY A 57 2.52 18.40 3.32
CA GLY A 57 1.28 18.76 4.02
C GLY A 57 -0.01 18.25 3.37
N LEU A 58 -0.19 18.53 2.08
CA LEU A 58 -1.45 18.31 1.37
C LEU A 58 -1.50 16.97 0.63
N ARG A 59 -0.34 16.45 0.20
CA ARG A 59 -0.26 15.25 -0.62
C ARG A 59 -0.02 13.97 0.19
N LYS A 60 0.73 14.08 1.29
CA LYS A 60 1.06 12.95 2.16
C LYS A 60 0.52 13.20 3.55
N THR A 61 -0.60 12.56 3.84
CA THR A 61 -1.04 12.38 5.22
C THR A 61 -0.12 11.38 5.91
N CYS A 62 0.41 11.71 7.08
CA CYS A 62 1.15 10.76 7.90
C CYS A 62 0.15 9.86 8.64
N MET A 63 -0.37 8.83 7.94
CA MET A 63 -1.40 7.95 8.49
C MET A 63 -0.93 7.24 9.77
N SER A 64 0.38 7.01 9.91
CA SER A 64 1.01 6.46 11.11
C SER A 64 0.85 7.33 12.34
N VAL A 65 0.66 8.65 12.22
CA VAL A 65 0.41 9.53 13.38
C VAL A 65 -0.91 9.18 14.06
N PHE A 66 -1.86 8.60 13.33
CA PHE A 66 -3.10 8.13 13.92
C PHE A 66 -2.91 6.81 14.68
N TYR A 67 -1.88 6.00 14.37
CA TYR A 67 -1.60 4.78 15.13
C TYR A 67 -1.32 5.07 16.61
N ASP A 68 -0.61 6.15 16.90
CA ASP A 68 -0.33 6.59 18.28
C ASP A 68 -1.60 6.95 19.06
N LEU A 69 -2.73 7.17 18.38
CA LEU A 69 -4.02 7.46 19.01
C LEU A 69 -4.79 6.19 19.40
N PHE A 70 -4.40 5.03 18.89
CA PHE A 70 -5.04 3.76 19.24
C PHE A 70 -4.31 3.10 20.42
N SER A 71 -5.06 2.65 21.41
CA SER A 71 -4.52 1.80 22.48
C SER A 71 -4.41 0.35 22.01
N THR A 72 -3.21 -0.24 22.13
CA THR A 72 -2.99 -1.65 21.83
C THR A 72 -3.89 -2.53 22.68
N THR A 73 -4.72 -3.35 22.04
CA THR A 73 -5.49 -4.41 22.71
C THR A 73 -4.82 -5.75 22.43
N THR A 74 -4.38 -6.44 23.48
CA THR A 74 -3.67 -7.73 23.40
C THR A 74 -4.59 -8.94 23.56
N VAL A 75 -5.85 -8.72 23.95
CA VAL A 75 -6.80 -9.79 24.23
C VAL A 75 -8.02 -9.60 23.34
N VAL A 76 -7.94 -10.14 22.13
CA VAL A 76 -9.13 -10.35 21.32
C VAL A 76 -9.20 -11.84 20.99
N HIS A 77 -9.91 -12.57 21.85
CA HIS A 77 -10.21 -13.98 21.61
C HIS A 77 -11.43 -14.05 20.71
N PHE A 78 -11.20 -14.13 19.41
CA PHE A 78 -12.26 -14.45 18.47
C PHE A 78 -12.47 -15.96 18.46
N THR A 79 -13.64 -16.43 18.86
CA THR A 79 -14.05 -17.84 18.78
C THR A 79 -14.40 -18.25 17.34
N SER A 80 -14.84 -17.28 16.53
CA SER A 80 -15.07 -17.39 15.09
C SER A 80 -14.75 -16.04 14.45
N ALA A 81 -13.58 -15.93 13.81
CA ALA A 81 -13.20 -14.73 13.06
C ALA A 81 -12.96 -15.09 11.60
N PHE A 82 -13.43 -14.21 10.71
CA PHE A 82 -13.01 -14.21 9.34
C PHE A 82 -11.80 -13.30 9.19
N TYR A 83 -10.68 -13.83 8.70
CA TYR A 83 -9.46 -13.05 8.51
C TYR A 83 -9.38 -12.52 7.08
N MET A 84 -9.28 -11.20 6.95
CA MET A 84 -8.86 -10.55 5.72
C MET A 84 -7.48 -9.96 5.90
N VAL A 85 -6.52 -10.51 5.17
CA VAL A 85 -5.11 -10.20 5.33
C VAL A 85 -4.64 -9.37 4.15
N ASP A 86 -4.07 -8.20 4.44
CA ASP A 86 -3.34 -7.43 3.45
C ASP A 86 -2.06 -8.19 3.03
N GLY A 87 -2.00 -8.55 1.75
CA GLY A 87 -0.84 -9.19 1.15
C GLY A 87 0.38 -8.27 1.13
N GLY A 88 0.19 -6.94 1.07
CA GLY A 88 1.25 -5.96 1.23
C GLY A 88 1.96 -6.09 2.59
N PHE A 89 1.19 -6.15 3.68
CA PHE A 89 1.70 -6.46 5.01
C PHE A 89 2.48 -7.78 5.04
N LEU A 90 1.94 -8.87 4.49
CA LEU A 90 2.63 -10.16 4.47
C LEU A 90 4.00 -10.08 3.81
N LEU A 91 4.10 -9.41 2.65
CA LEU A 91 5.34 -9.26 1.89
C LEU A 91 6.49 -8.69 2.71
N HIS A 92 6.20 -7.80 3.66
CA HIS A 92 7.20 -7.19 4.54
C HIS A 92 7.35 -7.90 5.88
N ARG A 93 6.35 -8.69 6.29
CA ARG A 93 6.34 -9.38 7.58
C ARG A 93 7.20 -10.64 7.61
N VAL A 94 7.23 -11.38 6.50
CA VAL A 94 7.99 -12.64 6.39
C VAL A 94 9.41 -12.33 5.98
N LEU A 95 10.38 -12.58 6.87
CA LEU A 95 11.78 -12.23 6.66
C LEU A 95 12.52 -13.29 5.85
N TRP A 96 13.26 -12.87 4.83
CA TRP A 96 14.07 -13.77 4.00
C TRP A 96 15.47 -13.93 4.57
N GLN A 97 16.01 -15.16 4.50
CA GLN A 97 17.42 -15.40 4.82
C GLN A 97 18.30 -15.25 3.58
N ALA A 98 19.58 -14.95 3.77
CA ALA A 98 20.52 -14.82 2.65
C ALA A 98 20.67 -16.16 1.91
N LYS A 99 20.59 -16.14 0.57
CA LYS A 99 20.69 -17.31 -0.32
C LYS A 99 19.58 -18.36 -0.11
N GLU A 100 18.47 -17.98 0.52
CA GLU A 100 17.30 -18.82 0.69
C GLU A 100 16.61 -19.07 -0.67
N SER A 101 16.14 -20.29 -0.92
CA SER A 101 15.43 -20.62 -2.16
C SER A 101 14.04 -20.01 -2.19
N PHE A 102 13.55 -19.66 -3.38
CA PHE A 102 12.20 -19.13 -3.52
C PHE A 102 11.14 -20.15 -3.07
N SER A 103 11.34 -21.45 -3.28
CA SER A 103 10.43 -22.48 -2.76
C SER A 103 10.30 -22.40 -1.23
N PHE A 104 11.43 -22.26 -0.52
CA PHE A 104 11.42 -22.15 0.93
C PHE A 104 10.84 -20.81 1.41
N ILE A 105 11.11 -19.72 0.69
CA ILE A 105 10.50 -18.41 0.94
C ILE A 105 8.98 -18.52 0.83
N LEU A 106 8.45 -19.07 -0.27
CA LEU A 106 7.00 -19.26 -0.47
C LEU A 106 6.39 -20.11 0.65
N LYS A 107 7.09 -21.17 1.08
CA LYS A 107 6.68 -21.99 2.22
C LYS A 107 6.60 -21.17 3.51
N LYS A 108 7.57 -20.29 3.80
CA LYS A 108 7.53 -19.41 4.99
C LYS A 108 6.32 -18.49 4.99
N TYR A 109 5.89 -17.99 3.83
CA TYR A 109 4.66 -17.19 3.74
C TYR A 109 3.42 -18.00 4.10
N VAL A 110 3.31 -19.23 3.61
CA VAL A 110 2.21 -20.16 3.96
C VAL A 110 2.25 -20.51 5.44
N ASP A 111 3.42 -20.91 5.95
CA ASP A 111 3.60 -21.29 7.36
C ASP A 111 3.26 -20.12 8.29
N TYR A 112 3.65 -18.90 7.92
CA TYR A 112 3.27 -17.69 8.66
C TYR A 112 1.75 -17.50 8.65
N ALA A 113 1.10 -17.62 7.49
CA ALA A 113 -0.34 -17.44 7.40
C ALA A 113 -1.12 -18.49 8.21
N LYS A 114 -0.74 -19.77 8.11
CA LYS A 114 -1.37 -20.86 8.87
C LYS A 114 -1.18 -20.72 10.38
N LYS A 115 -0.03 -20.21 10.81
CA LYS A 115 0.27 -20.01 12.23
C LYS A 115 -0.53 -18.87 12.84
N HIS A 116 -0.81 -17.82 12.07
CA HIS A 116 -1.36 -16.57 12.58
C HIS A 116 -2.82 -16.32 12.20
N PHE A 117 -3.35 -17.06 11.23
CA PHE A 117 -4.72 -16.96 10.73
C PHE A 117 -5.33 -18.36 10.56
N ASN A 118 -6.65 -18.46 10.48
CA ASN A 118 -7.34 -19.75 10.33
C ASN A 118 -7.30 -20.30 8.89
N GLU A 119 -7.55 -21.61 8.76
CA GLU A 119 -7.82 -22.28 7.48
C GLU A 119 -9.11 -21.70 6.89
N GLY A 120 -8.98 -20.81 5.91
CA GLY A 120 -10.09 -20.04 5.34
C GLY A 120 -9.86 -18.52 5.29
N ALA A 121 -8.75 -18.03 5.83
CA ALA A 121 -8.36 -16.64 5.70
C ALA A 121 -8.29 -16.21 4.22
N SER A 122 -8.77 -15.00 3.95
CA SER A 122 -8.68 -14.35 2.65
C SER A 122 -7.46 -13.44 2.59
N ILE A 123 -6.55 -13.71 1.65
CA ILE A 123 -5.35 -12.90 1.43
C ILE A 123 -5.60 -12.00 0.21
N VAL A 124 -5.47 -10.70 0.40
CA VAL A 124 -5.72 -9.70 -0.64
C VAL A 124 -4.41 -9.10 -1.11
N PHE A 125 -4.00 -9.38 -2.34
CA PHE A 125 -2.82 -8.78 -2.95
C PHE A 125 -3.17 -7.60 -3.85
N TYR A 126 -2.28 -6.61 -3.85
CA TYR A 126 -2.27 -5.61 -4.90
C TYR A 126 -1.80 -6.23 -6.22
N GLY A 127 -2.59 -6.07 -7.26
CA GLY A 127 -2.25 -6.39 -8.63
C GLY A 127 -1.50 -5.23 -9.25
N TYR A 128 -0.39 -5.54 -9.91
CA TYR A 128 0.34 -4.56 -10.70
C TYR A 128 -0.11 -4.69 -12.17
N PRO A 129 -1.08 -3.87 -12.64
CA PRO A 129 -1.43 -3.89 -14.06
C PRO A 129 -0.24 -3.42 -14.89
N GLU A 130 -0.05 -4.02 -16.06
CA GLU A 130 0.97 -3.59 -17.02
C GLU A 130 0.67 -2.16 -17.52
N ASP A 131 -0.61 -1.83 -17.70
CA ASP A 131 -1.11 -0.50 -18.09
C ASP A 131 -1.34 0.44 -16.90
N ALA A 132 -0.36 0.52 -15.99
CA ALA A 132 -0.44 1.30 -14.76
C ALA A 132 -0.54 2.83 -14.95
N GLU A 133 -0.59 3.34 -16.18
CA GLU A 133 -0.55 4.78 -16.47
C GLU A 133 -1.79 5.55 -15.99
N LYS A 134 -2.93 4.89 -15.71
CA LYS A 134 -4.23 5.56 -15.45
C LYS A 134 -4.83 5.38 -14.05
N GLY A 135 -4.10 4.83 -13.09
CA GLY A 135 -4.60 4.65 -11.72
C GLY A 135 -4.26 5.82 -10.78
N THR A 136 -5.10 6.10 -9.79
CA THR A 136 -4.87 7.14 -8.76
C THR A 136 -3.59 6.91 -7.93
N LYS A 137 -3.09 5.67 -7.85
CA LYS A 137 -1.84 5.30 -7.18
C LYS A 137 -0.60 5.23 -8.11
N SER A 138 -0.75 5.49 -9.41
CA SER A 138 0.34 5.38 -10.40
C SER A 138 1.47 6.37 -10.13
N VAL A 139 1.13 7.61 -9.79
CA VAL A 139 2.10 8.68 -9.55
C VAL A 139 2.94 8.40 -8.31
N GLU A 140 2.31 7.94 -7.22
CA GLU A 140 3.02 7.54 -6.00
C GLU A 140 3.91 6.32 -6.24
N ARG A 141 3.48 5.38 -7.10
CA ARG A 141 4.29 4.24 -7.53
C ARG A 141 5.52 4.67 -8.32
N ILE A 142 5.35 5.49 -9.37
CA ILE A 142 6.45 6.06 -10.17
C ILE A 142 7.44 6.81 -9.27
N ARG A 143 6.94 7.59 -8.31
CA ARG A 143 7.79 8.32 -7.34
C ARG A 143 8.63 7.38 -6.48
N ARG A 144 8.07 6.26 -5.99
CA ARG A 144 8.81 5.26 -5.20
C ARG A 144 9.87 4.55 -6.05
N THR A 145 9.54 4.19 -7.28
CA THR A 145 10.45 3.47 -8.19
C THR A 145 11.59 4.37 -8.69
N LYS A 146 11.35 5.67 -8.92
CA LYS A 146 12.40 6.64 -9.33
C LYS A 146 13.52 6.82 -8.29
N LYS A 147 13.28 6.48 -7.02
CA LYS A 147 14.28 6.67 -5.94
C LYS A 147 15.29 5.51 -5.84
N HIS A 148 14.96 4.33 -6.37
CA HIS A 148 15.79 3.14 -6.23
C HIS A 148 15.72 2.24 -7.48
N ILE A 149 16.82 2.15 -8.22
CA ILE A 149 16.95 1.23 -9.37
C ILE A 149 17.28 -0.17 -8.84
N ALA A 150 16.26 -0.97 -8.53
CA ALA A 150 16.43 -2.39 -8.29
C ALA A 150 16.35 -3.15 -9.62
N SER A 151 17.32 -4.03 -9.89
CA SER A 151 17.36 -4.83 -11.10
C SER A 151 16.26 -5.89 -11.11
N TYR A 152 15.68 -6.13 -12.29
CA TYR A 152 14.80 -7.26 -12.50
C TYR A 152 15.56 -8.58 -12.31
N VAL A 153 14.91 -9.56 -11.69
CA VAL A 153 15.45 -10.89 -11.44
C VAL A 153 14.56 -11.90 -12.15
N MET A 154 15.15 -12.68 -13.05
CA MET A 154 14.51 -13.90 -13.55
C MET A 154 14.72 -15.00 -12.50
N PHE A 155 13.64 -15.50 -11.90
CA PHE A 155 13.69 -16.57 -10.91
C PHE A 155 12.58 -17.60 -11.06
N ASP A 156 12.79 -18.78 -10.50
CA ASP A 156 11.78 -19.82 -10.27
C ASP A 156 11.90 -20.33 -8.82
N GLU A 157 11.08 -21.32 -8.44
CA GLU A 157 11.09 -21.87 -7.07
C GLU A 157 12.43 -22.51 -6.66
N SER A 158 13.20 -23.03 -7.62
CA SER A 158 14.47 -23.73 -7.34
C SER A 158 15.64 -22.78 -7.09
N MET A 159 15.55 -21.55 -7.60
CA MET A 159 16.60 -20.55 -7.47
C MET A 159 16.68 -19.95 -6.05
N SER A 160 17.88 -19.53 -5.66
CA SER A 160 18.14 -18.79 -4.42
C SER A 160 18.14 -17.28 -4.63
N THR A 161 17.78 -16.54 -3.58
CA THR A 161 17.83 -15.08 -3.59
C THR A 161 19.25 -14.56 -3.82
N THR A 162 19.39 -13.67 -4.80
CA THR A 162 20.66 -13.02 -5.16
C THR A 162 20.79 -11.62 -4.55
N MET A 163 19.72 -11.11 -3.93
CA MET A 163 19.66 -9.80 -3.29
C MET A 163 18.76 -9.83 -2.06
N PHE A 164 18.90 -8.81 -1.21
CA PHE A 164 18.05 -8.64 -0.03
C PHE A 164 16.59 -8.38 -0.42
N GLN A 165 15.68 -8.88 0.43
CA GLN A 165 14.22 -8.76 0.27
C GLN A 165 13.77 -7.33 0.00
N GLU A 166 14.29 -6.35 0.76
CA GLU A 166 13.96 -4.93 0.58
C GLU A 166 14.27 -4.46 -0.83
N LYS A 167 15.48 -4.77 -1.33
CA LYS A 167 15.89 -4.41 -2.69
C LYS A 167 15.06 -5.14 -3.74
N PHE A 168 14.71 -6.40 -3.50
CA PHE A 168 13.89 -7.19 -4.40
C PHE A 168 12.46 -6.61 -4.54
N LEU A 169 11.83 -6.28 -3.40
CA LEU A 169 10.46 -5.77 -3.34
C LEU A 169 10.30 -4.33 -3.84
N LEU A 170 11.41 -3.58 -4.03
CA LEU A 170 11.40 -2.27 -4.68
C LEU A 170 11.19 -2.33 -6.19
N ASN A 171 11.47 -3.47 -6.83
CA ASN A 171 11.20 -3.66 -8.26
C ASN A 171 9.80 -4.24 -8.45
N ASP A 172 8.93 -3.48 -9.12
CA ASP A 172 7.54 -3.89 -9.33
C ASP A 172 7.38 -5.20 -10.12
N LYS A 173 8.25 -5.47 -11.11
CA LYS A 173 8.20 -6.71 -11.89
C LYS A 173 8.57 -7.91 -11.02
N ASN A 174 9.60 -7.77 -10.18
CA ASN A 174 9.98 -8.80 -9.21
C ASN A 174 8.85 -9.06 -8.22
N LYS A 175 8.26 -7.99 -7.67
CA LYS A 175 7.18 -8.06 -6.70
C LYS A 175 5.92 -8.70 -7.30
N GLN A 176 5.51 -8.31 -8.51
CA GLN A 176 4.36 -8.91 -9.19
C GLN A 176 4.59 -10.40 -9.46
N LYS A 177 5.78 -10.79 -9.93
CA LYS A 177 6.11 -12.20 -10.16
C LYS A 177 6.05 -13.01 -8.86
N LEU A 178 6.60 -12.48 -7.77
CA LEU A 178 6.52 -13.11 -6.45
C LEU A 178 5.07 -13.25 -5.96
N ILE A 179 4.27 -12.19 -6.11
CA ILE A 179 2.84 -12.19 -5.74
C ILE A 179 2.10 -13.29 -6.52
N ASN A 180 2.34 -13.42 -7.81
CA ASN A 180 1.70 -14.46 -8.62
C ASN A 180 2.04 -15.87 -8.12
N MET A 181 3.31 -16.12 -7.78
CA MET A 181 3.73 -17.39 -7.20
C MET A 181 3.10 -17.63 -5.82
N LEU A 182 3.02 -16.60 -4.98
CA LEU A 182 2.34 -16.66 -3.68
C LEU A 182 0.85 -16.96 -3.83
N CYS A 183 0.16 -16.34 -4.78
CA CYS A 183 -1.27 -16.58 -5.03
C CYS A 183 -1.52 -18.06 -5.31
N VAL A 184 -0.73 -18.66 -6.21
CA VAL A 184 -0.82 -20.09 -6.53
C VAL A 184 -0.51 -20.95 -5.30
N LYS A 185 0.53 -20.59 -4.53
CA LYS A 185 0.92 -21.37 -3.34
C LYS A 185 -0.15 -21.32 -2.25
N PHE A 186 -0.70 -20.14 -1.96
CA PHE A 186 -1.77 -19.97 -0.97
C PHE A 186 -3.05 -20.72 -1.37
N GLN A 187 -3.46 -20.64 -2.64
CA GLN A 187 -4.63 -21.37 -3.15
C GLN A 187 -4.46 -22.89 -3.00
N LYS A 188 -3.28 -23.44 -3.32
CA LYS A 188 -2.97 -24.87 -3.12
C LYS A 188 -3.04 -25.31 -1.66
N GLU A 189 -2.86 -24.38 -0.73
CA GLU A 189 -2.84 -24.62 0.70
C GLU A 189 -4.18 -24.27 1.38
N GLY A 190 -5.23 -24.05 0.59
CA GLY A 190 -6.60 -23.84 1.06
C GLY A 190 -6.99 -22.40 1.39
N PHE A 191 -6.12 -21.42 1.14
CA PHE A 191 -6.44 -20.00 1.35
C PHE A 191 -7.24 -19.43 0.18
N VAL A 192 -8.17 -18.51 0.51
CA VAL A 192 -8.83 -17.69 -0.51
C VAL A 192 -7.88 -16.54 -0.87
N VAL A 193 -7.59 -16.36 -2.16
CA VAL A 193 -6.72 -15.28 -2.62
C VAL A 193 -7.49 -14.36 -3.55
N LYS A 194 -7.44 -13.04 -3.28
CA LYS A 194 -8.01 -12.00 -4.14
C LYS A 194 -6.89 -11.07 -4.61
N GLN A 195 -6.82 -10.78 -5.89
CA GLN A 195 -5.91 -9.77 -6.44
C GLN A 195 -6.71 -8.59 -6.97
N VAL A 196 -6.31 -7.36 -6.62
CA VAL A 196 -7.04 -6.14 -7.00
C VAL A 196 -6.17 -5.13 -7.71
N GLN A 197 -6.72 -4.44 -8.70
CA GLN A 197 -5.95 -3.53 -9.54
C GLN A 197 -5.63 -2.18 -8.87
N GLU A 198 -6.46 -1.71 -7.93
CA GLU A 198 -6.41 -0.31 -7.48
C GLU A 198 -6.27 -0.10 -5.98
N ASP A 199 -7.12 -0.74 -5.17
CA ASP A 199 -7.11 -0.50 -3.73
C ASP A 199 -7.49 -1.74 -2.91
N ALA A 200 -6.46 -2.37 -2.33
CA ALA A 200 -6.64 -3.49 -1.41
C ALA A 200 -7.35 -3.05 -0.14
N ASP A 201 -7.10 -1.83 0.34
CA ASP A 201 -7.69 -1.31 1.58
C ASP A 201 -9.21 -1.20 1.45
N TYR A 202 -9.68 -0.62 0.33
CA TYR A 202 -11.10 -0.57 0.00
C TYR A 202 -11.73 -1.96 -0.07
N LEU A 203 -11.10 -2.92 -0.76
CA LEU A 203 -11.67 -4.26 -0.89
C LEU A 203 -11.73 -4.99 0.46
N ILE A 204 -10.71 -4.84 1.29
CA ILE A 204 -10.67 -5.43 2.64
C ILE A 204 -11.83 -4.87 3.47
N ILE A 205 -12.01 -3.55 3.51
CA ILE A 205 -13.09 -2.91 4.27
C ILE A 205 -14.46 -3.30 3.71
N LYS A 206 -14.63 -3.24 2.38
CA LYS A 206 -15.90 -3.59 1.72
C LYS A 206 -16.29 -5.04 2.00
N SER A 207 -15.34 -5.97 1.84
CA SER A 207 -15.59 -7.39 2.08
C SER A 207 -15.89 -7.66 3.56
N ALA A 208 -15.23 -6.96 4.49
CA ALA A 208 -15.55 -7.07 5.91
C ALA A 208 -17.00 -6.61 6.21
N LEU A 209 -17.44 -5.49 5.62
CA LEU A 209 -18.82 -4.99 5.76
C LEU A 209 -19.86 -5.91 5.13
N GLU A 210 -19.55 -6.53 3.99
CA GLU A 210 -20.44 -7.48 3.32
C GLU A 210 -20.62 -8.76 4.15
N ILE A 211 -19.53 -9.26 4.75
CA ILE A 211 -19.57 -10.44 5.62
C ILE A 211 -20.38 -10.16 6.90
N GLU A 212 -20.20 -8.98 7.51
CA GLU A 212 -21.01 -8.57 8.66
C GLU A 212 -22.51 -8.57 8.33
N LYS A 213 -22.90 -8.03 7.17
CA LYS A 213 -24.30 -7.96 6.73
C LYS A 213 -24.89 -9.32 6.35
N GLY A 214 -24.08 -10.25 5.87
CA GLY A 214 -24.52 -11.61 5.52
C GLY A 214 -24.57 -12.58 6.70
N LEU A 215 -24.06 -12.19 7.87
CA LEU A 215 -24.09 -12.96 9.11
C LEU A 215 -25.31 -12.63 10.01
N GLN A 216 -26.14 -11.65 9.61
CA GLN A 216 -27.44 -11.34 10.23
C GLN A 216 -28.58 -12.05 9.49
#